data_AF-A0A090DF73-F1
#
_entry.id   AF-A0A090DF73-F1
#
_cell.length_a   1.000
_cell.length_b   1.000
_cell.length_c   1.000
_cell.angle_alpha   90.00
_cell.angle_beta   90.00
_cell.angle_gamma   90.00
#
_symmetry.space_group_name_H-M   'P 1'
#
loop_
_entity.id
_entity.type
_entity.pdbx_description
1 polymer ?
#
loop_
_entity_poly.entity_id
_entity_poly.type
_entity_poly.pdbx_seq_one_letter_code
_entity_poly.pdbx_strand_id
1 'polypeptide(L)'
;MSKNPNVLTRTVFTAICAGGLAIAASALLPATASAQRLQRCADEGGTCRLPYPAEVVYGARGYTTSRFINRPAVRCANRVFGDPAPGLPKACYIVRRAGGYYGGGYGDNDYGPGGDSGGWTACANEGDFCDFYGRKVVRYGARGRYTEGVFRGGVQCDNDSFGDPAPGAHKRCYVRQ
;
A
#
# COMPACT_ATOMS: atom_id res chain seq x y z
N MET A 1 62.39 -9.66 11.45
CA MET A 1 61.88 -10.99 11.81
C MET A 1 61.61 -11.03 13.30
N SER A 2 60.38 -11.37 13.70
CA SER A 2 59.91 -11.64 15.09
C SER A 2 59.91 -10.39 16.01
N LYS A 3 58.85 -10.03 16.73
CA LYS A 3 58.02 -10.85 17.64
C LYS A 3 56.67 -10.15 17.90
N ASN A 4 55.58 -10.92 17.87
CA ASN A 4 54.46 -10.81 18.84
C ASN A 4 54.80 -11.78 20.01
N PRO A 5 54.13 -11.82 21.20
CA PRO A 5 52.78 -11.31 21.52
C PRO A 5 52.56 -10.69 22.94
N ASN A 6 51.41 -10.00 23.05
CA ASN A 6 50.37 -9.88 24.10
C ASN A 6 50.59 -10.02 25.64
N VAL A 7 49.63 -9.31 26.29
CA VAL A 7 49.03 -9.41 27.65
C VAL A 7 49.71 -8.60 28.79
N LEU A 8 49.04 -7.57 29.33
CA LEU A 8 48.37 -7.62 30.65
C LEU A 8 47.70 -6.28 31.05
N THR A 9 46.39 -6.38 31.23
CA THR A 9 45.44 -5.66 32.11
C THR A 9 46.02 -4.85 33.28
N ARG A 10 45.50 -3.63 33.53
CA ARG A 10 44.87 -3.25 34.83
C ARG A 10 44.31 -1.81 34.86
N THR A 11 43.10 -1.75 35.41
CA THR A 11 42.16 -0.65 35.65
C THR A 11 42.66 0.37 36.68
N VAL A 12 42.34 1.66 36.50
CA VAL A 12 42.11 2.62 37.61
C VAL A 12 41.01 3.61 37.23
N PHE A 13 39.92 3.60 37.99
CA PHE A 13 38.86 4.62 38.05
C PHE A 13 39.31 5.75 38.97
N THR A 14 39.11 7.01 38.58
CA THR A 14 38.81 8.10 39.53
C THR A 14 37.96 9.18 38.87
N ALA A 15 36.81 9.45 39.50
CA ALA A 15 35.84 10.47 39.16
C ALA A 15 36.21 11.81 39.80
N ILE A 16 36.05 12.92 39.07
CA ILE A 16 35.95 14.27 39.67
C ILE A 16 34.79 15.01 38.98
N CYS A 17 33.80 15.35 39.80
CA CYS A 17 32.60 16.11 39.49
C CYS A 17 32.90 17.61 39.38
N ALA A 18 32.39 18.30 38.36
CA ALA A 18 31.84 19.66 38.46
C ALA A 18 31.30 20.13 37.10
N GLY A 19 30.05 20.58 37.07
CA GLY A 19 29.51 21.34 35.94
C GLY A 19 28.71 20.51 34.93
N GLY A 20 27.69 19.78 35.39
CA GLY A 20 26.65 19.29 34.50
C GLY A 20 25.86 20.47 33.94
N LEU A 21 26.35 21.09 32.85
CA LEU A 21 25.48 21.83 31.96
C LEU A 21 24.47 20.79 31.48
N ALA A 22 23.23 20.88 31.93
CA ALA A 22 22.13 20.21 31.28
C ALA A 22 22.04 20.82 29.88
N ILE A 23 22.84 20.29 28.95
CA ILE A 23 22.54 20.43 27.53
C ILE A 23 21.21 19.71 27.45
N ALA A 24 20.13 20.50 27.43
CA ALA A 24 18.86 20.04 26.91
C ALA A 24 19.21 19.53 25.52
N ALA A 25 19.43 18.23 25.41
CA ALA A 25 19.57 17.55 24.15
C ALA A 25 18.20 17.73 23.53
N SER A 26 18.06 18.82 22.79
CA SER A 26 16.94 19.07 21.91
C SER A 26 16.86 17.81 21.07
N ALA A 27 15.92 16.93 21.44
CA ALA A 27 15.60 15.75 20.70
C ALA A 27 15.00 16.26 19.40
N LEU A 28 15.87 16.54 18.43
CA LEU A 28 15.53 16.57 17.03
C LEU A 28 15.15 15.14 16.69
N LEU A 29 13.91 14.79 17.03
CA LEU A 29 13.27 13.61 16.50
C LEU A 29 13.37 13.76 14.98
N PRO A 30 14.09 12.88 14.26
CA PRO A 30 13.95 12.86 12.82
C PRO A 30 12.46 12.61 12.57
N ALA A 31 11.77 13.58 12.00
CA ALA A 31 10.43 13.38 11.49
C ALA A 31 10.53 12.14 10.61
N THR A 32 9.85 11.06 10.98
CA THR A 32 9.78 9.86 10.17
C THR A 32 8.95 10.23 8.94
N ALA A 33 9.62 10.82 7.96
CA ALA A 33 9.06 11.06 6.65
C ALA A 33 8.62 9.69 6.14
N SER A 34 7.31 9.50 6.00
CA SER A 34 6.70 8.31 5.45
C SER A 34 7.18 8.15 4.01
N ALA A 35 8.32 7.48 3.83
CA ALA A 35 8.80 7.09 2.52
C ALA A 35 7.77 6.10 1.95
N GLN A 36 7.07 6.52 0.90
CA GLN A 36 6.22 5.61 0.14
C GLN A 36 7.07 4.41 -0.29
N ARG A 37 6.62 3.19 0.03
CA ARG A 37 7.37 1.98 -0.32
C ARG A 37 7.22 1.72 -1.81
N LEU A 38 8.12 2.30 -2.60
CA LEU A 38 8.22 2.07 -4.04
C LEU A 38 8.68 0.63 -4.28
N GLN A 39 7.84 -0.15 -4.97
CA GLN A 39 8.19 -1.51 -5.38
C GLN A 39 8.47 -1.51 -6.88
N ARG A 40 9.69 -1.85 -7.28
CA ARG A 40 10.07 -1.96 -8.69
C ARG A 40 9.23 -3.03 -9.39
N CYS A 41 8.71 -2.72 -10.57
CA CYS A 41 7.88 -3.64 -11.37
C CYS A 41 8.37 -3.86 -12.81
N ALA A 42 9.12 -2.91 -13.39
CA ALA A 42 9.69 -3.08 -14.73
C ALA A 42 10.88 -2.13 -14.97
N ASP A 43 11.84 -2.59 -15.75
CA ASP A 43 12.83 -1.76 -16.44
C ASP A 43 12.18 -0.92 -17.56
N GLU A 44 12.83 0.16 -17.98
CA GLU A 44 12.43 0.95 -19.15
C GLU A 44 12.28 0.07 -20.41
N GLY A 45 11.19 0.29 -21.15
CA GLY A 45 10.73 -0.55 -22.27
C GLY A 45 9.91 -1.77 -21.85
N GLY A 46 10.01 -2.17 -20.57
CA GLY A 46 9.31 -3.31 -19.99
C GLY A 46 7.80 -3.12 -19.82
N THR A 47 7.14 -4.17 -19.34
CA THR A 47 5.71 -4.14 -18.99
C THR A 47 5.56 -4.30 -17.49
N CYS A 48 5.04 -3.28 -16.82
CA CYS A 48 4.70 -3.33 -15.41
C CYS A 48 3.30 -3.95 -15.28
N ARG A 49 3.22 -5.16 -14.71
CA ARG A 49 1.95 -5.83 -14.39
C ARG A 49 1.46 -5.35 -13.03
N LEU A 50 0.20 -4.96 -12.97
CA LEU A 50 -0.41 -4.38 -11.79
C LEU A 50 -1.35 -5.40 -11.15
N PRO A 51 -1.11 -5.80 -9.88
CA PRO A 51 -2.01 -6.72 -9.17
C PRO A 51 -3.36 -6.08 -8.85
N TYR A 52 -3.42 -4.74 -8.86
CA TYR A 52 -4.58 -3.90 -8.64
C TYR A 52 -4.31 -2.52 -9.27
N PRO A 53 -5.35 -1.69 -9.50
CA PRO A 53 -5.17 -0.32 -9.95
C PRO A 53 -4.25 0.45 -9.01
N ALA A 54 -3.17 1.03 -9.54
CA ALA A 54 -2.11 1.61 -8.71
C ALA A 54 -1.49 2.84 -9.37
N GLU A 55 -0.90 3.69 -8.54
CA GLU A 55 0.01 4.74 -9.02
C GLU A 55 1.34 4.10 -9.41
N VAL A 56 1.75 4.34 -10.66
CA VAL A 56 3.02 3.90 -11.21
C VAL A 56 3.92 5.11 -11.35
N VAL A 57 5.05 5.07 -10.66
CA VAL A 57 6.13 6.05 -10.73
C VAL A 57 7.14 5.58 -11.77
N TYR A 58 7.54 6.48 -12.67
CA TYR A 58 8.55 6.26 -13.69
C TYR A 58 9.67 7.27 -13.52
N GLY A 59 10.92 6.84 -13.52
CA GLY A 59 12.06 7.75 -13.44
C GLY A 59 13.35 7.13 -12.94
N ALA A 60 14.32 7.98 -12.64
CA ALA A 60 15.66 7.59 -12.20
C ALA A 60 16.26 8.65 -11.26
N ARG A 61 17.03 8.21 -10.26
CA ARG A 61 17.83 9.09 -9.37
C ARG A 61 17.05 10.28 -8.79
N GLY A 62 15.79 10.07 -8.41
CA GLY A 62 14.92 11.10 -7.83
C GLY A 62 14.14 11.96 -8.84
N TYR A 63 14.54 11.96 -10.11
CA TYR A 63 13.78 12.59 -11.19
C TYR A 63 12.68 11.63 -11.66
N THR A 64 11.44 11.90 -11.24
CA THR A 64 10.31 10.99 -11.46
C THR A 64 9.06 11.72 -11.92
N THR A 65 8.19 10.96 -12.58
CA THR A 65 6.82 11.32 -12.93
C THR A 65 5.92 10.16 -12.51
N SER A 66 4.65 10.39 -12.26
CA SER A 66 3.71 9.33 -11.88
C SER A 66 2.41 9.42 -12.66
N ARG A 67 1.75 8.27 -12.82
CA ARG A 67 0.39 8.19 -13.34
C ARG A 67 -0.38 7.09 -12.62
N PHE A 68 -1.65 7.36 -12.35
CA PHE A 68 -2.58 6.33 -11.91
C PHE A 68 -3.00 5.46 -13.10
N ILE A 69 -2.89 4.14 -12.94
CA ILE A 69 -3.17 3.17 -13.99
C ILE A 69 -4.30 2.26 -13.53
N ASN A 70 -5.45 2.35 -14.20
CA ASN A 70 -6.59 1.47 -13.97
C ASN A 70 -6.75 0.38 -15.05
N ARG A 71 -5.67 -0.36 -15.29
CA ARG A 71 -5.62 -1.49 -16.23
C ARG A 71 -4.58 -2.48 -15.71
N PRO A 72 -4.68 -3.78 -16.06
CA PRO A 72 -3.84 -4.82 -15.47
C PRO A 72 -2.35 -4.69 -15.83
N ALA A 73 -1.99 -3.86 -16.79
CA ALA A 73 -0.60 -3.61 -17.15
C ALA A 73 -0.39 -2.22 -17.79
N VAL A 74 0.83 -1.71 -17.68
CA VAL A 74 1.28 -0.51 -18.36
C VAL A 74 2.68 -0.70 -18.94
N ARG A 75 2.93 -0.09 -20.10
CA ARG A 75 4.28 0.00 -20.67
C ARG A 75 5.11 1.00 -19.89
N CYS A 76 6.27 0.56 -19.42
CA CYS A 76 7.21 1.40 -18.69
C CYS A 76 8.07 2.21 -19.66
N ALA A 77 7.55 3.32 -20.20
CA ALA A 77 8.25 4.05 -21.26
C ALA A 77 7.88 5.53 -21.32
N ASN A 78 8.78 6.33 -21.91
CA ASN A 78 8.61 7.77 -22.14
C ASN A 78 7.28 8.11 -22.83
N ARG A 79 6.81 7.28 -23.78
CA ARG A 79 5.53 7.51 -24.46
C ARG A 79 4.30 7.49 -23.55
N VAL A 80 4.39 6.89 -22.36
CA VAL A 80 3.27 6.80 -21.40
C VAL A 80 3.37 7.87 -20.33
N PHE A 81 4.58 8.16 -19.88
CA PHE A 81 4.85 8.93 -18.66
C PHE A 81 5.54 10.27 -18.92
N GLY A 82 6.09 10.49 -20.11
CA GLY A 82 7.08 11.55 -20.39
C GLY A 82 8.50 11.09 -20.07
N ASP A 83 9.49 11.94 -20.35
CA ASP A 83 10.88 11.69 -19.96
C ASP A 83 11.28 12.58 -18.78
N PRO A 84 11.16 12.09 -17.53
CA PRO A 84 11.55 12.86 -16.35
C PRO A 84 13.07 12.91 -16.14
N ALA A 85 13.83 11.99 -16.73
CA ALA A 85 15.26 11.83 -16.47
C ALA A 85 16.02 11.53 -17.78
N PRO A 86 16.21 12.53 -18.65
CA PRO A 86 16.86 12.34 -19.94
C PRO A 86 18.29 11.80 -19.80
N GLY A 87 18.66 10.85 -20.66
CA GLY A 87 19.99 10.24 -20.67
C GLY A 87 20.27 9.25 -19.52
N LEU A 88 19.30 9.03 -18.62
CA LEU A 88 19.41 8.05 -17.53
C LEU A 88 18.49 6.84 -17.78
N PRO A 89 18.92 5.62 -17.42
CA PRO A 89 18.07 4.45 -17.45
C PRO A 89 16.98 4.58 -16.39
N LYS A 90 15.72 4.52 -16.83
CA LYS A 90 14.55 4.69 -15.97
C LYS A 90 13.95 3.34 -15.61
N ALA A 91 13.13 3.32 -14.57
CA ALA A 91 12.37 2.14 -14.19
C ALA A 91 11.00 2.54 -13.65
N CYS A 92 10.08 1.60 -13.67
CA CYS A 92 8.75 1.76 -13.09
C CYS A 92 8.69 1.11 -11.72
N TYR A 93 7.97 1.80 -10.83
CA TYR A 93 7.72 1.39 -9.47
C TYR A 93 6.23 1.55 -9.17
N ILE A 94 5.62 0.58 -8.52
CA ILE A 94 4.28 0.74 -7.95
C ILE A 94 4.41 1.37 -6.56
N VAL A 95 3.60 2.39 -6.30
CA VAL A 95 3.51 3.00 -4.97
C VAL A 95 2.72 2.04 -4.07
N ARG A 96 3.42 1.31 -3.19
CA ARG A 96 2.74 0.65 -2.08
C ARG A 96 2.58 1.74 -1.01
N ARG A 97 1.39 2.35 -0.91
CA ARG A 97 1.09 3.26 0.20
C ARG A 97 1.44 2.52 1.49
N ALA A 98 2.32 3.12 2.30
CA ALA A 98 2.60 2.66 3.65
C ALA A 98 1.34 2.96 4.48
N GLY A 99 0.34 2.09 4.34
CA GLY A 99 -1.04 2.31 4.78
C GLY A 99 -1.96 1.39 3.99
N GLY A 100 -1.86 0.09 4.24
CA GLY A 100 -2.64 -0.94 3.56
C GLY A 100 -2.05 -2.33 3.71
N TYR A 101 -1.64 -2.68 4.93
CA TYR A 101 -1.37 -4.06 5.32
C TYR A 101 -2.74 -4.75 5.45
N TYR A 102 -3.11 -5.62 4.52
CA TYR A 102 -4.15 -6.62 4.80
C TYR A 102 -3.50 -7.74 5.62
N GLY A 103 -3.81 -7.79 6.93
CA GLY A 103 -3.56 -8.95 7.79
C GLY A 103 -3.42 -8.66 9.30
N GLY A 104 -4.57 -8.61 10.01
CA GLY A 104 -4.92 -8.94 11.43
C GLY A 104 -4.00 -8.55 12.62
N GLY A 105 -4.44 -8.26 13.85
CA GLY A 105 -5.72 -8.29 14.62
C GLY A 105 -5.48 -7.54 15.98
N TYR A 106 -6.45 -7.04 16.76
CA TYR A 106 -7.46 -7.71 17.60
C TYR A 106 -8.53 -6.68 18.11
N GLY A 107 -9.76 -7.16 18.36
CA GLY A 107 -10.93 -6.44 18.95
C GLY A 107 -12.17 -6.49 18.04
N ASP A 108 -12.87 -7.64 17.94
CA ASP A 108 -14.21 -7.91 18.53
C ASP A 108 -15.38 -7.17 17.77
N ASN A 109 -16.40 -7.76 17.12
CA ASN A 109 -17.09 -9.04 17.21
C ASN A 109 -17.78 -9.40 15.86
N ASP A 110 -17.96 -10.71 15.65
CA ASP A 110 -19.13 -11.36 15.04
C ASP A 110 -19.62 -10.97 13.62
N TYR A 111 -18.78 -11.19 12.60
CA TYR A 111 -19.24 -11.61 11.27
C TYR A 111 -18.26 -12.67 10.74
N GLY A 112 -18.75 -13.91 10.59
CA GLY A 112 -17.95 -15.13 10.48
C GLY A 112 -17.00 -15.26 9.26
N PRO A 113 -16.11 -16.26 9.30
CA PRO A 113 -15.01 -16.43 8.34
C PRO A 113 -15.50 -17.10 7.05
N GLY A 114 -15.96 -16.28 6.11
CA GLY A 114 -16.11 -16.67 4.71
C GLY A 114 -15.02 -15.98 3.89
N GLY A 115 -13.92 -16.68 3.62
CA GLY A 115 -12.86 -16.19 2.76
C GLY A 115 -13.36 -16.02 1.33
N ASP A 116 -13.23 -14.81 0.79
CA ASP A 116 -13.39 -14.56 -0.64
C ASP A 116 -12.01 -14.47 -1.31
N SER A 117 -11.21 -15.50 -1.13
CA SER A 117 -9.97 -15.73 -1.89
C SER A 117 -10.22 -15.98 -3.40
N GLY A 118 -11.44 -15.72 -3.90
CA GLY A 118 -11.91 -15.93 -5.28
C GLY A 118 -12.01 -14.66 -6.14
N GLY A 119 -11.20 -13.64 -5.88
CA GLY A 119 -11.13 -12.44 -6.71
C GLY A 119 -12.19 -11.37 -6.40
N TRP A 120 -12.65 -11.30 -5.15
CA TRP A 120 -13.54 -10.23 -4.68
C TRP A 120 -12.82 -9.33 -3.69
N THR A 121 -13.13 -8.04 -3.72
CA THR A 121 -12.53 -7.05 -2.82
C THR A 121 -13.62 -6.17 -2.24
N ALA A 122 -13.66 -6.10 -0.91
CA ALA A 122 -14.60 -5.24 -0.19
C ALA A 122 -14.45 -3.78 -0.63
N CYS A 123 -15.58 -3.12 -0.87
CA CYS A 123 -15.63 -1.79 -1.46
C CYS A 123 -16.36 -0.77 -0.58
N ALA A 124 -17.53 -1.12 -0.05
CA ALA A 124 -18.38 -0.20 0.74
C ALA A 124 -19.32 -1.00 1.66
N ASN A 125 -19.66 -0.47 2.85
CA ASN A 125 -20.69 -1.05 3.69
C ASN A 125 -22.09 -0.75 3.12
N GLU A 126 -23.11 -1.46 3.61
CA GLU A 126 -24.51 -1.13 3.31
C GLU A 126 -24.81 0.34 3.64
N GLY A 127 -25.37 1.06 2.66
CA GLY A 127 -25.65 2.49 2.72
C GLY A 127 -24.53 3.42 2.22
N ASP A 128 -23.32 2.91 1.99
CA ASP A 128 -22.20 3.70 1.48
C ASP A 128 -22.10 3.61 -0.06
N PHE A 129 -21.40 4.57 -0.69
CA PHE A 129 -21.11 4.52 -2.13
C PHE A 129 -19.86 3.69 -2.43
N CYS A 130 -19.99 2.67 -3.28
CA CYS A 130 -18.87 1.87 -3.78
C CYS A 130 -18.33 2.50 -5.06
N ASP A 131 -17.25 3.29 -4.95
CA ASP A 131 -16.58 3.91 -6.10
C ASP A 131 -15.58 2.95 -6.78
N PHE A 132 -15.68 2.84 -8.10
CA PHE A 132 -14.71 2.12 -8.93
C PHE A 132 -14.78 2.63 -10.37
N TYR A 133 -13.65 2.66 -11.06
CA TYR A 133 -13.63 3.10 -12.45
C TYR A 133 -13.91 1.96 -13.43
N GLY A 134 -14.56 2.33 -14.54
CA GLY A 134 -14.83 1.43 -15.66
C GLY A 134 -15.97 0.49 -15.33
N ARG A 135 -16.16 -0.55 -16.15
CA ARG A 135 -17.23 -1.52 -15.98
C ARG A 135 -16.75 -2.68 -15.11
N LYS A 136 -17.42 -2.93 -13.99
CA LYS A 136 -17.07 -3.98 -13.02
C LYS A 136 -18.29 -4.79 -12.62
N VAL A 137 -18.05 -6.05 -12.24
CA VAL A 137 -19.05 -6.87 -11.53
C VAL A 137 -18.93 -6.53 -10.05
N VAL A 138 -20.05 -6.17 -9.44
CA VAL A 138 -20.17 -5.85 -8.02
C VAL A 138 -21.16 -6.83 -7.42
N ARG A 139 -20.88 -7.33 -6.24
CA ARG A 139 -21.83 -8.11 -5.46
C ARG A 139 -22.13 -7.45 -4.14
N TYR A 140 -23.37 -7.55 -3.70
CA TYR A 140 -23.88 -7.00 -2.46
C TYR A 140 -24.50 -8.13 -1.64
N GLY A 141 -24.18 -8.20 -0.34
CA GLY A 141 -24.75 -9.22 0.52
C GLY A 141 -23.93 -9.55 1.75
N ALA A 142 -24.34 -10.62 2.44
CA ALA A 142 -23.75 -11.09 3.68
C ALA A 142 -23.97 -12.60 3.86
N ARG A 143 -23.14 -13.24 4.71
CA ARG A 143 -23.31 -14.63 5.13
C ARG A 143 -23.48 -15.61 3.95
N GLY A 144 -22.71 -15.43 2.88
CA GLY A 144 -22.75 -16.30 1.70
C GLY A 144 -23.91 -16.04 0.73
N ARG A 145 -24.80 -15.09 1.03
CA ARG A 145 -25.94 -14.71 0.17
C ARG A 145 -25.62 -13.37 -0.49
N TYR A 146 -25.55 -13.36 -1.82
CA TYR A 146 -25.19 -12.18 -2.59
C TYR A 146 -26.08 -12.01 -3.82
N THR A 147 -26.39 -10.76 -4.14
CA THR A 147 -26.85 -10.37 -5.49
C THR A 147 -25.67 -9.75 -6.22
N GLU A 148 -25.49 -10.09 -7.50
CA GLU A 148 -24.47 -9.48 -8.35
C GLU A 148 -25.09 -8.57 -9.42
N GLY A 149 -24.36 -7.53 -9.79
CA GLY A 149 -24.72 -6.63 -10.88
C GLY A 149 -23.48 -6.08 -11.58
N VAL A 150 -23.67 -5.54 -12.78
CA VAL A 150 -22.60 -4.93 -13.57
C VAL A 150 -22.83 -3.44 -13.66
N PHE A 151 -21.86 -2.68 -13.17
CA PHE A 151 -21.97 -1.23 -13.00
C PHE A 151 -20.77 -0.52 -13.62
N ARG A 152 -20.90 0.79 -13.84
CA ARG A 152 -19.84 1.63 -14.41
C ARG A 152 -19.62 2.88 -13.59
N GLY A 153 -18.40 3.08 -13.09
CA GLY A 153 -18.03 4.30 -12.37
C GLY A 153 -18.46 4.32 -10.90
N GLY A 154 -19.01 3.23 -10.38
CA GLY A 154 -19.49 3.10 -9.01
C GLY A 154 -20.93 2.62 -8.93
N VAL A 155 -21.38 2.35 -7.69
CA VAL A 155 -22.76 1.98 -7.37
C VAL A 155 -23.06 2.26 -5.90
N GLN A 156 -24.29 2.66 -5.60
CA GLN A 156 -24.75 2.77 -4.21
C GLN A 156 -24.88 1.37 -3.60
N CYS A 157 -24.29 1.15 -2.43
CA CYS A 157 -24.27 -0.16 -1.80
C CYS A 157 -25.53 -0.41 -0.97
N ASP A 158 -26.69 -0.58 -1.62
CA ASP A 158 -27.97 -0.65 -0.93
C ASP A 158 -28.97 -1.63 -1.56
N ASN A 159 -30.10 -1.79 -0.87
CA ASN A 159 -31.21 -2.64 -1.31
C ASN A 159 -31.90 -2.08 -2.57
N ASP A 160 -31.83 -0.79 -2.83
CA ASP A 160 -32.44 -0.18 -4.02
C ASP A 160 -31.68 -0.57 -5.29
N SER A 161 -30.34 -0.65 -5.20
CA SER A 161 -29.48 -1.00 -6.33
C SER A 161 -29.39 -2.51 -6.59
N PHE A 162 -29.58 -3.35 -5.57
CA PHE A 162 -29.31 -4.81 -5.64
C PHE A 162 -30.45 -5.70 -5.13
N GLY A 163 -31.52 -5.15 -4.54
CA GLY A 163 -32.44 -5.90 -3.69
C GLY A 163 -31.81 -6.32 -2.36
N ASP A 164 -32.55 -7.05 -1.52
CA ASP A 164 -32.05 -7.56 -0.24
C ASP A 164 -31.77 -9.08 -0.28
N PRO A 165 -30.53 -9.50 -0.57
CA PRO A 165 -30.17 -10.92 -0.60
C PRO A 165 -30.04 -11.53 0.80
N ALA A 166 -29.91 -10.73 1.86
CA ALA A 166 -29.70 -11.21 3.22
C ALA A 166 -30.47 -10.33 4.24
N PRO A 167 -31.81 -10.46 4.30
CA PRO A 167 -32.65 -9.66 5.19
C PRO A 167 -32.23 -9.81 6.66
N GLY A 168 -32.20 -8.69 7.39
CA GLY A 168 -31.81 -8.64 8.80
C GLY A 168 -30.31 -8.81 9.08
N ALA A 169 -29.47 -8.88 8.05
CA ALA A 169 -28.01 -8.85 8.19
C ALA A 169 -27.44 -7.54 7.63
N HIS A 170 -26.35 -7.05 8.25
CA HIS A 170 -25.55 -5.97 7.67
C HIS A 170 -24.82 -6.49 6.45
N LYS A 171 -25.11 -5.89 5.30
CA LYS A 171 -24.54 -6.26 4.01
C LYS A 171 -23.34 -5.38 3.66
N ARG A 172 -22.60 -5.82 2.66
CA ARG A 172 -21.41 -5.13 2.16
C ARG A 172 -21.27 -5.37 0.67
N CYS A 173 -20.71 -4.40 -0.05
CA CYS A 173 -20.39 -4.51 -1.46
C CYS A 173 -18.95 -4.98 -1.67
N TYR A 174 -18.77 -5.79 -2.70
CA TYR A 174 -17.49 -6.30 -3.14
C TYR A 174 -17.36 -6.17 -4.66
N VAL A 175 -16.21 -5.72 -5.13
CA VAL A 175 -15.89 -5.60 -6.55
C VAL A 175 -15.06 -6.80 -6.99
N ARG A 176 -15.37 -7.37 -8.15
CA ARG A 176 -14.57 -8.43 -8.78
C ARG A 176 -13.28 -7.83 -9.35
N GLN A 177 -12.14 -8.40 -8.97
CA GLN A 177 -10.80 -8.02 -9.47
C GLN A 177 -10.70 -8.28 -10.97
#